data_AF-A0A497FQH9-F1
#
_entry.id   AF-A0A497FQH9-F1
#
_cell.length_a   1.000
_cell.length_b   1.000
_cell.length_c   1.000
_cell.angle_alpha   90.00
_cell.angle_beta   90.00
_cell.angle_gamma   90.00
#
_symmetry.space_group_name_H-M   'P 1'
#
loop_
_entity.id
_entity.type
_entity.pdbx_description
1 polymer ?
#
loop_
_entity_poly.entity_id
_entity_poly.type
_entity_poly.pdbx_seq_one_letter_code
_entity_poly.pdbx_strand_id
1 'polypeptide(L)'
;MYVKGGTSDLLNIIGLWYSGSIMLGGFKNPKEALEYYKKRKKELEDKMEDLIARKEKGELSSEEFEQEKRKIEREFIEVMDRIAQLSYIAGGGP
;
A
#
# COMPACT_ATOMS: atom_id res chain seq x y z
N MET A 1 -0.48 14.59 36.54
CA MET A 1 -0.38 13.13 36.36
C MET A 1 -0.64 12.83 34.90
N TYR A 2 0.34 12.28 34.18
CA TYR A 2 0.17 11.81 32.81
C TYR A 2 -0.18 10.31 32.79
N VAL A 3 -0.80 9.91 31.67
CA VAL A 3 -0.98 8.56 31.10
C VAL A 3 -2.27 7.80 31.43
N LYS A 4 -3.19 7.77 30.46
CA LYS A 4 -3.53 6.60 29.62
C LYS A 4 -4.63 6.98 28.61
N GLY A 5 -4.23 7.67 27.54
CA GLY A 5 -5.05 7.78 26.32
C GLY A 5 -4.63 6.65 25.39
N GLY A 6 -5.41 5.57 25.37
CA GLY A 6 -5.09 4.36 24.64
C GLY A 6 -5.00 4.60 23.14
N THR A 7 -3.99 4.00 22.51
CA THR A 7 -3.81 3.88 21.06
C THR A 7 -5.00 3.23 20.33
N SER A 8 -5.98 2.71 21.07
CA SER A 8 -7.21 2.08 20.59
C SER A 8 -8.18 3.06 19.90
N ASP A 9 -8.19 4.35 20.28
CA ASP A 9 -9.15 5.32 19.73
C ASP A 9 -8.76 5.79 18.33
N LEU A 10 -7.45 5.89 18.04
CA LEU A 10 -6.95 6.24 16.70
C LEU A 10 -7.16 5.11 15.69
N LEU A 11 -7.04 3.85 16.13
CA LEU A 11 -7.32 2.68 15.29
C LEU A 11 -8.82 2.59 14.94
N ASN A 12 -9.72 2.98 15.85
CA ASN A 12 -11.16 3.06 15.57
C ASN A 12 -11.53 4.19 14.61
N ILE A 13 -10.88 5.36 14.70
CA ILE A 13 -11.13 6.48 13.77
C ILE A 13 -10.68 6.13 12.35
N ILE A 14 -9.54 5.44 12.19
CA ILE A 14 -9.08 4.94 10.89
C ILE A 14 -10.02 3.82 10.39
N GLY A 15 -10.41 2.88 11.27
CA GLY A 15 -11.31 1.77 10.92
C GLY A 15 -12.71 2.19 10.46
N LEU A 16 -13.22 3.33 10.94
CA LEU A 16 -14.54 3.86 10.57
C LEU A 16 -14.57 4.55 9.19
N TRP A 17 -13.45 5.09 8.71
CA TRP A 17 -13.37 5.68 7.36
C TRP A 17 -13.25 4.63 6.24
N TYR A 18 -12.90 3.38 6.57
CA TYR A 18 -12.61 2.31 5.60
C TYR A 18 -13.80 1.39 5.27
N SER A 19 -14.95 1.54 5.92
CA SER A 19 -16.05 0.55 5.87
C SER A 19 -17.03 0.69 4.70
N GLY A 20 -16.82 1.61 3.76
CA GLY A 20 -17.90 2.03 2.86
C GLY A 20 -17.86 1.55 1.40
N SER A 21 -16.91 2.04 0.59
CA SER A 21 -17.34 2.40 -0.78
C SER A 21 -16.34 2.24 -1.94
N ILE A 22 -15.25 1.51 -1.82
CA ILE A 22 -14.33 1.31 -2.97
C ILE A 22 -13.89 -0.15 -3.07
N MET A 23 -14.83 -1.08 -3.10
CA MET A 23 -14.51 -2.49 -3.30
C MET A 23 -14.98 -2.86 -4.72
N LEU A 24 -14.03 -3.24 -5.58
CA LEU A 24 -14.23 -3.88 -6.90
C LEU A 24 -14.47 -3.00 -8.13
N GLY A 25 -14.08 -1.71 -8.14
CA GLY A 25 -14.14 -0.87 -9.34
C GLY A 25 -13.26 -1.38 -10.50
N GLY A 26 -13.68 -2.46 -11.18
CA GLY A 26 -13.04 -3.05 -12.35
C GLY A 26 -12.78 -4.57 -12.33
N PHE A 27 -12.92 -5.28 -11.20
CA PHE A 27 -12.54 -6.71 -11.10
C PHE A 27 -13.74 -7.65 -10.95
N LYS A 28 -13.70 -8.83 -11.59
CA LYS A 28 -14.82 -9.78 -11.59
C LYS A 28 -14.95 -10.56 -10.29
N ASN A 29 -13.84 -10.82 -9.59
CA ASN A 29 -13.86 -11.48 -8.29
C ASN A 29 -12.70 -11.03 -7.37
N PRO A 30 -12.80 -11.21 -6.04
CA PRO A 30 -11.76 -10.79 -5.09
C PRO A 30 -10.41 -11.48 -5.28
N LYS A 31 -10.38 -12.72 -5.80
CA LYS A 31 -9.12 -13.45 -6.05
C LYS A 31 -8.35 -12.84 -7.22
N GLU A 32 -9.03 -12.46 -8.29
CA GLU A 32 -8.46 -11.78 -9.45
C GLU A 32 -7.89 -10.42 -9.05
N ALA A 33 -8.63 -9.64 -8.25
CA ALA A 33 -8.13 -8.40 -7.69
C ALA A 33 -6.88 -8.64 -6.82
N LEU A 34 -6.89 -9.67 -5.97
CA LEU A 34 -5.76 -9.99 -5.10
C LEU A 34 -4.50 -10.35 -5.89
N GLU A 35 -4.62 -11.17 -6.93
CA GLU A 35 -3.48 -11.52 -7.80
C GLU A 35 -2.98 -10.31 -8.58
N TYR A 36 -3.87 -9.43 -9.06
CA TYR A 36 -3.48 -8.16 -9.68
C TYR A 36 -2.63 -7.31 -8.73
N TYR A 37 -3.09 -7.09 -7.49
CA TYR A 37 -2.35 -6.28 -6.53
C TYR A 37 -1.03 -6.92 -6.09
N LYS A 38 -0.98 -8.26 -5.95
CA LYS A 38 0.31 -8.97 -5.71
C LYS A 38 1.31 -8.76 -6.85
N LYS A 39 0.85 -8.81 -8.10
CA LYS A 39 1.70 -8.50 -9.25
C LYS A 39 2.17 -7.06 -9.20
N ARG A 40 1.27 -6.12 -8.92
CA ARG A 40 1.61 -4.68 -8.80
C ARG A 40 2.62 -4.42 -7.68
N LYS A 41 2.49 -5.09 -6.53
CA LYS A 41 3.46 -5.05 -5.43
C LYS A 41 4.85 -5.43 -5.93
N LYS A 42 4.97 -6.55 -6.64
CA LYS A 42 6.25 -6.99 -7.22
C LYS A 42 6.82 -5.97 -8.21
N GLU A 43 5.99 -5.44 -9.10
CA GLU A 43 6.42 -4.39 -10.05
C GLU A 43 6.94 -3.13 -9.33
N LEU A 44 6.38 -2.78 -8.18
CA LEU A 44 6.85 -1.65 -7.37
C LEU A 44 8.16 -1.96 -6.64
N GLU A 45 8.35 -3.20 -6.18
CA GLU A 45 9.63 -3.68 -5.63
C GLU A 45 10.73 -3.60 -6.69
N ASP A 46 10.47 -4.13 -7.89
CA ASP A 46 11.40 -4.08 -9.03
C ASP A 46 11.74 -2.62 -9.42
N LYS A 47 10.74 -1.72 -9.42
CA LYS A 47 10.96 -0.29 -9.69
C LYS A 47 11.82 0.39 -8.63
N MET A 48 11.65 0.02 -7.35
CA MET A 48 12.46 0.58 -6.27
C MET A 48 13.91 0.12 -6.39
N GLU A 49 14.13 -1.16 -6.69
CA GLU A 49 15.47 -1.71 -6.92
C GLU A 49 16.18 -0.99 -8.09
N ASP A 50 15.49 -0.79 -9.22
CA ASP A 50 16.03 -0.02 -10.35
C ASP A 50 16.35 1.43 -9.96
N LEU A 51 15.45 2.09 -9.22
CA LEU A 51 15.66 3.46 -8.76
C LEU A 51 16.90 3.59 -7.87
N ILE A 52 17.13 2.62 -6.97
CA ILE A 52 18.32 2.56 -6.13
C ILE A 52 19.56 2.35 -6.99
N ALA A 53 19.55 1.38 -7.90
CA ALA A 53 20.69 1.10 -8.78
C ALA A 53 21.08 2.31 -9.63
N ARG A 54 20.10 3.06 -10.16
CA ARG A 54 20.33 4.28 -10.94
C ARG A 54 20.92 5.41 -10.08
N LYS A 55 20.50 5.56 -8.83
CA LYS A 55 21.13 6.50 -7.88
C LYS A 55 22.57 6.10 -7.56
N GLU A 56 22.84 4.82 -7.32
CA GLU A 56 24.19 4.33 -7.05
C GLU A 56 25.15 4.55 -8.22
N LYS A 57 24.65 4.45 -9.46
CA LYS A 57 25.39 4.79 -10.68
C LYS A 57 25.58 6.30 -10.91
N GLY A 58 24.97 7.15 -10.09
CA GLY A 58 25.00 8.61 -10.25
C GLY A 58 24.15 9.13 -11.41
N GLU A 59 23.19 8.34 -11.91
CA GLU A 59 22.29 8.72 -13.01
C GLU A 59 21.13 9.63 -12.56
N LEU A 60 20.98 9.81 -11.24
CA LEU A 60 19.91 10.59 -10.63
C LEU A 60 20.51 11.55 -9.60
N SER A 61 20.01 12.78 -9.59
CA SER A 61 20.24 13.67 -8.46
C SER A 61 19.54 13.16 -7.20
N SER A 62 19.99 13.62 -6.04
CA SER A 62 19.33 13.31 -4.76
C SER A 62 17.87 13.75 -4.74
N GLU A 63 17.53 14.87 -5.38
CA GLU A 63 16.17 15.38 -5.42
C GLU A 63 15.27 14.53 -6.31
N GLU A 64 15.71 14.17 -7.52
CA GLU A 64 14.95 13.29 -8.43
C GLU A 64 14.71 11.93 -7.80
N PHE A 65 15.73 11.36 -7.15
CA PHE A 65 15.57 10.10 -6.42
C PHE A 65 14.52 10.20 -5.32
N GLU A 66 14.57 11.22 -4.47
CA GLU A 66 13.59 11.37 -3.37
C GLU A 66 12.18 11.67 -3.87
N GLN A 67 12.02 12.33 -5.02
CA GLN A 67 10.71 12.54 -5.63
C GLN A 67 10.12 11.23 -6.17
N GLU A 68 10.89 10.45 -6.92
CA GLU A 68 10.43 9.17 -7.47
C GLU A 68 10.23 8.12 -6.39
N LYS A 69 11.14 8.04 -5.41
CA LYS A 69 11.02 7.15 -4.25
C LYS A 69 9.70 7.37 -3.51
N ARG A 70 9.35 8.62 -3.22
CA ARG A 70 8.09 8.95 -2.54
C ARG A 70 6.85 8.56 -3.34
N LYS A 71 6.90 8.60 -4.67
CA LYS A 71 5.80 8.12 -5.52
C LYS A 71 5.63 6.61 -5.42
N ILE A 72 6.74 5.87 -5.53
CA ILE A 72 6.76 4.40 -5.42
C ILE A 72 6.28 3.96 -4.03
N GLU A 73 6.79 4.57 -2.95
CA GLU A 73 6.41 4.26 -1.57
C GLU A 73 4.92 4.49 -1.31
N ARG A 74 4.36 5.60 -1.80
CA ARG A 74 2.92 5.88 -1.66
C ARG A 74 2.09 4.82 -2.35
N GLU A 75 2.40 4.52 -3.61
CA GLU A 75 1.66 3.51 -4.36
C GLU A 75 1.80 2.12 -3.71
N PHE A 76 2.98 1.80 -3.18
CA PHE A 76 3.23 0.55 -2.47
C PHE A 76 2.34 0.40 -1.23
N ILE A 77 2.22 1.45 -0.41
CA ILE A 77 1.34 1.45 0.77
C ILE A 77 -0.11 1.23 0.36
N GLU A 78 -0.59 1.92 -0.69
CA GLU A 78 -1.95 1.76 -1.20
C GLU A 78 -2.20 0.32 -1.71
N VAL A 79 -1.24 -0.25 -2.46
CA VAL A 79 -1.33 -1.64 -2.94
C VAL A 79 -1.36 -2.64 -1.78
N MET A 80 -0.52 -2.44 -0.77
CA MET A 80 -0.47 -3.29 0.41
C MET A 80 -1.78 -3.23 1.22
N ASP A 81 -2.36 -2.05 1.37
CA ASP A 81 -3.67 -1.85 2.00
C ASP A 81 -4.78 -2.60 1.24
N ARG A 82 -4.80 -2.52 -0.11
CA ARG A 82 -5.75 -3.28 -0.92
C ARG A 82 -5.55 -4.79 -0.82
N ILE A 83 -4.31 -5.27 -0.76
CA ILE A 83 -4.02 -6.70 -0.52
C ILE A 83 -4.58 -7.14 0.83
N ALA A 84 -4.37 -6.35 1.88
CA ALA A 84 -4.87 -6.67 3.22
C ALA A 84 -6.41 -6.75 3.25
N GLN A 85 -7.09 -5.77 2.66
CA GLN A 85 -8.56 -5.74 2.53
C GLN A 85 -9.09 -6.97 1.77
N LEU A 86 -8.50 -7.26 0.60
CA LEU A 86 -8.93 -8.39 -0.23
C LEU A 86 -8.64 -9.73 0.44
N SER A 87 -7.52 -9.85 1.17
CA SER A 87 -7.17 -11.05 1.92
C SER A 87 -8.14 -11.29 3.07
N TYR A 88 -8.58 -10.24 3.77
CA TYR A 88 -9.60 -10.32 4.81
C TYR A 88 -10.94 -10.79 4.25
N ILE A 89 -11.38 -10.23 3.12
CA ILE A 89 -12.63 -10.64 2.45
C ILE A 89 -12.54 -12.09 1.96
N ALA A 90 -11.43 -12.47 1.31
CA ALA A 90 -11.26 -13.81 0.75
C ALA A 90 -11.11 -14.89 1.81
N GLY A 91 -10.60 -14.54 3.00
CA GLY A 91 -10.48 -15.45 4.15
C GLY A 91 -11.78 -15.68 4.92
N GLY A 92 -12.89 -15.06 4.49
CA GLY A 92 -14.15 -15.12 5.22
C GLY A 92 -14.11 -14.24 6.47
N GLY A 93 -13.99 -12.92 6.28
CA GLY A 93 -14.32 -11.95 7.34
C GLY A 93 -15.64 -12.34 8.03
N PRO A 94 -15.81 -11.99 9.32
CA PRO A 94 -16.74 -12.61 10.27
C PRO A 94 -18.16 -12.83 9.73
#